data_AF-A0A7Y0ART2-F1
#
_entry.id   AF-A0A7Y0ART2-F1
#
_cell.length_a   1.000
_cell.length_b   1.000
_cell.length_c   1.000
_cell.angle_alpha   90.00
_cell.angle_beta   90.00
_cell.angle_gamma   90.00
#
_symmetry.space_group_name_H-M   'P 1'
#
loop_
_entity.id
_entity.type
_entity.pdbx_description
1 polymer ?
#
loop_
_entity_poly.entity_id
_entity_poly.type
_entity_poly.pdbx_seq_one_letter_code
_entity_poly.pdbx_strand_id
1 'polypeptide(L)'
;MRIKKFFDALLNSTQSTNRILKFAFSNKLISKSDSYKQYIFNKDAFLESLKTNDRFKQLEALYIDGGNTSARMIEKDSTVSDEEFVEFDKNRKKKNFYNELFSEKLKFSEVLNYYNYIDENIISDYITMHKTKGSGIENVLIVMDEYFWNKYDFKSIYNESEIDTFKILKNKKLFYVACSRAIKNLICIRLVSDEAEETTLLSFFKDFDIEKIDL
;
A
#
# COMPACT_ATOMS: atom_id res chain seq x y z
N MET A 1 -4.81 -31.75 19.05
CA MET A 1 -6.14 -31.13 19.29
C MET A 1 -6.09 -29.72 19.92
N ARG A 2 -5.17 -29.42 20.85
CA ARG A 2 -5.12 -28.12 21.56
C ARG A 2 -4.60 -26.94 20.70
N ILE A 3 -3.59 -27.17 19.87
CA ILE A 3 -2.99 -26.15 18.97
C ILE A 3 -3.98 -25.69 17.90
N LYS A 4 -4.70 -26.61 17.25
CA LYS A 4 -5.70 -26.29 16.23
C LYS A 4 -6.78 -25.33 16.77
N LYS A 5 -7.31 -25.60 17.97
CA LYS A 5 -8.28 -24.71 18.64
C LYS A 5 -7.74 -23.30 18.87
N PHE A 6 -6.43 -23.14 19.13
CA PHE A 6 -5.83 -21.82 19.28
C PHE A 6 -5.73 -21.08 17.95
N PHE A 7 -5.33 -21.74 16.87
CA PHE A 7 -5.33 -21.15 15.53
C PHE A 7 -6.74 -20.82 15.04
N ASP A 8 -7.71 -21.71 15.26
CA ASP A 8 -9.11 -21.46 14.90
C ASP A 8 -9.66 -20.24 15.68
N ALA A 9 -9.29 -20.08 16.95
CA ALA A 9 -9.68 -18.92 17.75
C ALA A 9 -8.97 -17.63 17.31
N LEU A 10 -7.73 -17.70 16.83
CA LEU A 10 -6.97 -16.55 16.32
C LEU A 10 -7.50 -16.07 14.97
N LEU A 11 -7.67 -17.00 14.02
CA LEU A 11 -8.04 -16.73 12.63
C LEU A 11 -9.49 -16.27 12.47
N ASN A 12 -10.40 -16.74 13.34
CA ASN A 12 -11.80 -16.34 13.33
C ASN A 12 -12.11 -15.21 14.34
N SER A 13 -11.10 -14.62 14.97
CA SER A 13 -11.33 -13.53 15.93
C SER A 13 -11.58 -12.20 15.21
N THR A 14 -12.55 -11.44 15.71
CA THR A 14 -12.73 -10.02 15.38
C THR A 14 -11.89 -9.11 16.31
N GLN A 15 -10.91 -9.68 17.01
CA GLN A 15 -10.14 -8.98 18.02
C GLN A 15 -9.02 -8.13 17.41
N SER A 16 -8.54 -7.17 18.20
CA SER A 16 -7.41 -6.34 17.83
C SER A 16 -6.12 -7.15 17.70
N THR A 17 -5.23 -6.70 16.82
CA THR A 17 -3.90 -7.29 16.63
C THR A 17 -3.13 -7.37 17.95
N ASN A 18 -3.23 -6.34 18.81
CA ASN A 18 -2.54 -6.30 20.09
C ASN A 18 -3.02 -7.41 21.04
N ARG A 19 -4.34 -7.63 21.15
CA ARG A 19 -4.89 -8.72 21.97
C ARG A 19 -4.46 -10.09 21.47
N ILE A 20 -4.48 -10.27 20.15
CA ILE A 20 -4.08 -11.52 19.50
C ILE A 20 -2.59 -11.80 19.73
N LEU A 21 -1.72 -10.82 19.57
CA LEU A 21 -0.29 -10.97 19.86
C LEU A 21 -0.06 -11.30 21.34
N LYS A 22 -0.73 -10.60 22.27
CA LYS A 22 -0.66 -10.92 23.71
C LYS A 22 -1.11 -12.35 23.99
N PHE A 23 -2.24 -12.76 23.43
CA PHE A 23 -2.75 -14.13 23.56
C PHE A 23 -1.74 -15.16 23.04
N ALA A 24 -1.14 -14.90 21.88
CA ALA A 24 -0.16 -15.79 21.27
C ALA A 24 1.12 -15.91 22.12
N PHE A 25 1.62 -14.81 22.70
CA PHE A 25 2.72 -14.85 23.66
C PHE A 25 2.35 -15.60 24.95
N SER A 26 1.18 -15.31 25.54
CA SER A 26 0.72 -15.92 26.78
C SER A 26 0.51 -17.44 26.66
N ASN A 27 0.07 -17.90 25.47
CA ASN A 27 -0.11 -19.32 25.17
C ASN A 27 1.13 -19.97 24.54
N LYS A 28 2.28 -19.27 24.50
CA LYS A 28 3.55 -19.76 23.93
C LYS A 28 3.44 -20.25 22.47
N LEU A 29 2.53 -19.64 21.70
CA LEU A 29 2.40 -19.92 20.26
C LEU A 29 3.55 -19.27 19.47
N ILE A 30 4.03 -18.12 19.96
CA ILE A 30 5.20 -17.40 19.45
C ILE A 30 6.02 -16.89 20.64
N SER A 31 7.32 -16.66 20.41
CA SER A 31 8.23 -16.07 21.39
C SER A 31 8.53 -14.61 21.08
N LYS A 32 8.82 -13.82 22.11
CA LYS A 32 9.30 -12.44 21.94
C LYS A 32 10.79 -12.49 21.61
N SER A 33 11.16 -12.17 20.37
CA SER A 33 12.56 -11.96 20.00
C SER A 33 13.13 -10.72 20.72
N ASP A 34 14.45 -10.64 20.83
CA ASP A 34 15.09 -9.47 21.44
C ASP A 34 14.89 -8.21 20.60
N SER A 35 14.87 -8.34 19.27
CA SER A 35 14.49 -7.25 18.37
C SER A 35 13.07 -6.74 18.65
N TYR A 36 12.11 -7.63 18.90
CA TYR A 36 10.75 -7.23 19.28
C TYR A 36 10.74 -6.50 20.63
N LYS A 37 11.43 -7.04 21.65
CA LYS A 37 11.51 -6.40 22.97
C LYS A 37 12.11 -5.00 22.87
N GLN A 38 13.21 -4.85 22.12
CA GLN A 38 13.86 -3.56 21.91
C GLN A 38 12.96 -2.59 21.16
N TYR A 39 12.22 -3.06 20.17
CA TYR A 39 11.25 -2.24 19.43
C TYR A 39 10.16 -1.70 20.35
N ILE A 40 9.57 -2.56 21.19
CA ILE A 40 8.55 -2.15 22.17
C ILE A 40 9.14 -1.15 23.18
N PHE A 41 10.33 -1.42 23.71
CA PHE A 41 11.02 -0.51 24.64
C PHE A 41 11.27 0.86 24.01
N ASN A 42 11.83 0.92 22.80
CA ASN A 42 12.10 2.17 22.09
C ASN A 42 10.82 2.94 21.79
N LYS A 43 9.75 2.25 21.43
CA LYS A 43 8.42 2.83 21.21
C LYS A 43 7.89 3.45 22.50
N ASP A 44 7.90 2.72 23.61
CA ASP A 44 7.40 3.19 24.91
C ASP A 44 8.21 4.40 25.40
N ALA A 45 9.54 4.32 25.33
CA ALA A 45 10.43 5.43 25.68
C ALA A 45 10.18 6.67 24.82
N PHE A 46 9.99 6.50 23.50
CA PHE A 46 9.65 7.60 22.59
C PHE A 46 8.31 8.25 22.95
N LEU A 47 7.25 7.47 23.14
CA LEU A 47 5.93 8.00 23.49
C LEU A 47 5.94 8.73 24.84
N GLU A 48 6.67 8.19 25.83
CA GLU A 48 6.81 8.84 27.13
C GLU A 48 7.61 10.15 27.00
N SER A 49 8.67 10.19 26.18
CA SER A 49 9.44 11.42 25.95
C SER A 49 8.60 12.54 25.35
N LEU A 50 7.64 12.22 24.47
CA LEU A 50 6.71 13.22 23.93
C LEU A 50 5.65 13.64 24.95
N LYS A 51 5.22 12.70 25.80
CA LYS A 51 4.25 12.97 26.87
C LYS A 51 4.82 13.87 27.98
N THR A 52 6.12 13.84 28.21
CA THR A 52 6.80 14.72 29.18
C THR A 52 7.32 16.02 28.57
N ASN A 53 7.34 16.14 27.24
CA ASN A 53 7.79 17.33 26.53
C ASN A 53 6.65 18.37 26.39
N ASP A 54 6.71 19.44 27.18
CA ASP A 54 5.69 20.50 27.16
C ASP A 54 5.68 21.31 25.86
N ARG A 55 6.84 21.54 25.25
CA ARG A 55 6.93 22.21 23.94
C ARG A 55 6.21 21.40 22.86
N PHE A 56 6.39 20.08 22.86
CA PHE A 56 5.68 19.19 21.93
C PHE A 56 4.16 19.27 22.13
N LYS A 57 3.67 19.28 23.37
CA LYS A 57 2.22 19.42 23.66
C LYS A 57 1.66 20.75 23.17
N GLN A 58 2.41 21.84 23.37
CA GLN A 58 2.02 23.16 22.88
C GLN A 58 1.88 23.16 21.35
N LEU A 59 2.89 22.67 20.65
CA LEU A 59 2.87 22.57 19.18
C LEU A 59 1.74 21.64 18.69
N GLU A 60 1.45 20.56 19.41
CA GLU A 60 0.34 19.65 19.10
C GLU A 60 -1.02 20.35 19.24
N ALA A 61 -1.22 21.18 20.27
CA ALA A 61 -2.44 21.97 20.42
C ALA A 61 -2.59 23.00 19.29
N LEU A 62 -1.51 23.70 18.92
CA LEU A 62 -1.52 24.65 17.80
C LEU A 62 -1.80 23.98 16.45
N TYR A 63 -1.27 22.77 16.23
CA TYR A 63 -1.54 21.97 15.04
C TYR A 63 -3.04 21.64 14.91
N ILE A 64 -3.66 21.21 16.02
CA ILE A 64 -5.09 20.89 16.08
C ILE A 64 -5.93 22.15 15.84
N ASP A 65 -5.47 23.31 16.30
CA ASP A 65 -6.07 24.63 16.09
C ASP A 65 -5.80 25.23 14.70
N GLY A 66 -5.33 24.43 13.74
CA GLY A 66 -5.15 24.83 12.33
C GLY A 66 -3.75 25.28 11.95
N GLY A 67 -2.75 25.16 12.85
CA GLY A 67 -1.32 25.33 12.58
C GLY A 67 -0.73 24.16 11.78
N ASN A 68 -1.41 23.68 10.75
CA ASN A 68 -1.07 22.43 10.06
C ASN A 68 0.01 22.56 8.96
N THR A 69 0.55 23.76 8.77
CA THR A 69 1.70 24.07 7.92
C THR A 69 2.68 24.94 8.69
N SER A 70 3.95 24.97 8.27
CA SER A 70 4.97 25.77 8.95
C SER A 70 4.57 27.24 9.06
N ALA A 71 4.16 27.86 7.94
CA ALA A 71 3.69 29.25 7.93
C ALA A 71 2.53 29.50 8.92
N ARG A 72 1.51 28.62 8.94
CA ARG A 72 0.37 28.75 9.87
C ARG A 72 0.77 28.53 11.33
N MET A 73 1.77 27.69 11.57
CA MET A 73 2.30 27.46 12.91
C MET A 73 3.06 28.71 13.40
N ILE A 74 3.90 29.30 12.54
CA ILE A 74 4.66 30.52 12.82
C ILE A 74 3.74 31.72 13.05
N GLU A 75 2.64 31.83 12.29
CA GLU A 75 1.60 32.84 12.53
C GLU A 75 0.97 32.73 13.93
N LYS A 76 0.82 31.51 14.45
CA LYS A 76 0.24 31.24 15.77
C LYS A 76 1.26 31.35 16.90
N ASP A 77 2.50 30.98 16.63
CA ASP A 77 3.64 31.09 17.55
C ASP A 77 4.89 31.48 16.77
N SER A 78 5.22 32.77 16.82
CA SER A 78 6.36 33.36 16.11
C SER A 78 7.73 32.85 16.58
N THR A 79 7.78 32.07 17.67
CA THR A 79 9.02 31.44 18.16
C THR A 79 9.35 30.16 17.42
N VAL A 80 8.40 29.59 16.68
CA VAL A 80 8.60 28.37 15.90
C VAL A 80 9.48 28.66 14.70
N SER A 81 10.48 27.80 14.47
CA SER A 81 11.24 27.80 13.22
C SER A 81 10.72 26.72 12.25
N ASP A 82 11.06 26.84 10.98
CA ASP A 82 10.75 25.81 9.98
C ASP A 82 11.34 24.45 10.38
N GLU A 83 12.57 24.42 10.93
CA GLU A 83 13.22 23.20 11.40
C GLU A 83 12.48 22.59 12.60
N GLU A 84 12.01 23.42 13.54
CA GLU A 84 11.22 22.96 14.68
C GLU A 84 9.91 22.35 14.22
N PHE A 85 9.21 22.98 13.26
CA PHE A 85 7.98 22.45 12.69
C PHE A 85 8.21 21.09 12.00
N VAL A 86 9.28 20.96 11.22
CA VAL A 86 9.61 19.70 10.52
C VAL A 86 9.86 18.56 11.51
N GLU A 87 10.65 18.80 12.56
CA GLU A 87 10.93 17.77 13.57
C GLU A 87 9.68 17.44 14.41
N PHE A 88 8.88 18.46 14.75
CA PHE A 88 7.57 18.28 15.39
C PHE A 88 6.64 17.41 14.55
N ASP A 89 6.42 17.73 13.27
CA ASP A 89 5.48 17.00 12.41
C ASP A 89 5.94 15.55 12.18
N LYS A 90 7.25 15.33 12.04
CA LYS A 90 7.84 13.99 12.00
C LYS A 90 7.55 13.20 13.28
N ASN A 91 7.77 13.79 14.45
CA ASN A 91 7.51 13.14 15.73
C ASN A 91 6.02 12.90 15.98
N ARG A 92 5.15 13.84 15.58
CA ARG A 92 3.69 13.71 15.61
C ARG A 92 3.20 12.57 14.72
N LYS A 93 3.67 12.50 13.47
CA LYS A 93 3.36 11.39 12.55
C LYS A 93 3.80 10.05 13.13
N LYS A 94 4.99 9.97 13.70
CA LYS A 94 5.52 8.75 14.35
C LYS A 94 4.70 8.35 15.58
N LYS A 95 4.32 9.32 16.44
CA LYS A 95 3.43 9.12 17.59
C LYS A 95 2.08 8.54 17.14
N ASN A 96 1.46 9.15 16.13
CA ASN A 96 0.18 8.71 15.59
C ASN A 96 0.26 7.31 15.00
N PHE A 97 1.31 7.02 14.24
CA PHE A 97 1.57 5.68 13.72
C PHE A 97 1.61 4.63 14.83
N TYR A 98 2.39 4.87 15.91
CA TYR A 98 2.43 3.92 17.02
C TYR A 98 1.11 3.78 17.74
N ASN A 99 0.40 4.88 17.97
CA ASN A 99 -0.91 4.84 18.63
C ASN A 99 -1.91 4.03 17.83
N GLU A 100 -1.99 4.21 16.51
CA GLU A 100 -2.89 3.46 15.64
C GLU A 100 -2.46 1.99 15.49
N LEU A 101 -1.18 1.72 15.25
CA LEU A 101 -0.64 0.36 15.06
C LEU A 101 -0.86 -0.54 16.28
N PHE A 102 -0.74 0.02 17.49
CA PHE A 102 -0.93 -0.71 18.75
C PHE A 102 -2.31 -0.50 19.38
N SER A 103 -3.20 0.21 18.69
CA SER A 103 -4.57 0.45 19.13
C SER A 103 -5.39 -0.85 19.19
N GLU A 104 -6.50 -0.79 19.90
CA GLU A 104 -7.52 -1.83 19.87
C GLU A 104 -8.41 -1.75 18.60
N LYS A 105 -8.19 -0.77 17.72
CA LYS A 105 -8.98 -0.56 16.50
C LYS A 105 -8.50 -1.42 15.33
N LEU A 106 -7.18 -1.59 15.20
CA LEU A 106 -6.56 -2.39 14.13
C LEU A 106 -6.88 -3.87 14.36
N LYS A 107 -7.72 -4.45 13.49
CA LYS A 107 -8.14 -5.85 13.60
C LYS A 107 -7.04 -6.77 13.10
N PHE A 108 -6.91 -7.94 13.70
CA PHE A 108 -5.93 -8.92 13.25
C PHE A 108 -6.20 -9.40 11.82
N SER A 109 -7.47 -9.46 11.41
CA SER A 109 -7.87 -9.77 10.03
C SER A 109 -7.28 -8.80 9.00
N GLU A 110 -7.13 -7.51 9.32
CA GLU A 110 -6.54 -6.53 8.41
C GLU A 110 -5.05 -6.78 8.22
N VAL A 111 -4.35 -7.16 9.30
CA VAL A 111 -2.94 -7.56 9.23
C VAL A 111 -2.78 -8.84 8.42
N LEU A 112 -3.64 -9.84 8.62
CA LEU A 112 -3.65 -11.06 7.82
C LEU A 112 -3.88 -10.75 6.34
N ASN A 113 -4.87 -9.91 6.02
CA ASN A 113 -5.16 -9.51 4.64
C ASN A 113 -3.97 -8.78 4.01
N TYR A 114 -3.28 -7.90 4.75
CA TYR A 114 -2.08 -7.24 4.27
C TYR A 114 -0.95 -8.22 3.95
N TYR A 115 -0.69 -9.20 4.83
CA TYR A 115 0.32 -10.23 4.55
C TYR A 115 -0.11 -11.18 3.42
N ASN A 116 -1.40 -11.54 3.34
CA ASN A 116 -1.92 -12.32 2.22
C ASN A 116 -1.72 -11.61 0.88
N TYR A 117 -1.89 -10.28 0.86
CA TYR A 117 -1.61 -9.46 -0.30
C TYR A 117 -0.11 -9.40 -0.66
N ILE A 118 0.78 -9.21 0.32
CA ILE A 118 2.24 -9.10 0.08
C ILE A 118 2.88 -10.44 -0.28
N ASP A 119 2.44 -11.51 0.37
CA ASP A 119 3.03 -12.83 0.23
C ASP A 119 2.38 -13.63 -0.90
N GLU A 120 1.28 -13.14 -1.49
CA GLU A 120 0.52 -13.83 -2.54
C GLU A 120 0.14 -15.29 -2.12
N ASN A 121 0.06 -15.53 -0.81
CA ASN A 121 -0.10 -16.85 -0.17
C ASN A 121 -1.50 -17.45 -0.34
N ILE A 122 -2.50 -16.60 -0.56
CA ILE A 122 -3.79 -17.00 -1.12
C ILE A 122 -3.65 -16.73 -2.62
N ILE A 123 -4.20 -17.61 -3.46
CA ILE A 123 -4.53 -17.29 -4.86
C ILE A 123 -5.52 -16.12 -4.79
N SER A 124 -4.98 -14.93 -4.56
CA SER A 124 -5.63 -13.67 -4.76
C SER A 124 -5.72 -13.54 -6.26
N ASP A 125 -6.92 -13.25 -6.78
CA ASP A 125 -7.15 -12.98 -8.21
C ASP A 125 -6.28 -11.83 -8.74
N TYR A 126 -5.53 -11.16 -7.85
CA TYR A 126 -4.63 -10.06 -8.10
C TYR A 126 -3.21 -10.48 -7.70
N ILE A 127 -2.34 -10.58 -8.70
CA ILE A 127 -0.92 -10.86 -8.51
C ILE A 127 -0.13 -9.61 -8.88
N THR A 128 0.78 -9.18 -8.02
CA THR A 128 1.58 -7.98 -8.30
C THR A 128 2.74 -8.33 -9.24
N MET A 129 2.94 -7.49 -10.26
CA MET A 129 3.87 -7.76 -11.36
C MET A 129 5.36 -7.94 -10.96
N HIS A 130 5.72 -7.72 -9.70
CA HIS A 130 7.09 -7.79 -9.21
C HIS A 130 7.58 -9.19 -8.83
N LYS A 131 6.68 -10.18 -8.60
CA LYS A 131 7.07 -11.55 -8.19
C LYS A 131 6.72 -12.66 -9.19
N THR A 132 6.01 -12.38 -10.29
CA THR A 132 5.57 -13.37 -11.30
C THR A 132 6.67 -13.89 -12.24
N LYS A 133 7.94 -13.58 -11.99
CA LYS A 133 9.01 -13.93 -12.92
C LYS A 133 9.34 -15.43 -12.84
N GLY A 134 8.58 -16.25 -13.60
CA GLY A 134 8.88 -17.66 -13.82
C GLY A 134 7.70 -18.63 -13.69
N SER A 135 6.56 -18.21 -13.14
CA SER A 135 5.35 -19.05 -13.05
C SER A 135 4.35 -18.70 -14.16
N GLY A 136 3.80 -19.73 -14.81
CA GLY A 136 2.64 -19.58 -15.69
C GLY A 136 1.34 -19.56 -14.88
N ILE A 137 0.35 -18.82 -15.37
CA ILE A 137 -0.98 -18.65 -14.78
C ILE A 137 -1.99 -19.15 -15.82
N GLU A 138 -2.95 -19.98 -15.41
CA GLU A 138 -3.87 -20.64 -16.34
C GLU A 138 -4.70 -19.63 -17.16
N ASN A 139 -5.30 -18.65 -16.50
CA ASN A 139 -6.08 -17.58 -17.13
C ASN A 139 -5.62 -16.24 -16.54
N VAL A 140 -5.33 -15.26 -17.40
CA VAL A 140 -4.83 -13.95 -16.97
C VAL A 140 -5.78 -12.85 -17.45
N LEU A 141 -6.22 -12.01 -16.53
CA LEU A 141 -6.88 -10.74 -16.81
C LEU A 141 -5.89 -9.60 -16.52
N ILE A 142 -5.59 -8.79 -17.52
CA ILE A 142 -4.76 -7.59 -17.40
C ILE A 142 -5.67 -6.39 -17.46
N VAL A 143 -5.66 -5.56 -16.42
CA VAL A 143 -6.29 -4.24 -16.43
C VAL A 143 -5.19 -3.20 -16.65
N MET A 144 -5.16 -2.60 -17.83
CA MET A 144 -4.21 -1.54 -18.21
C MET A 144 -4.73 -0.19 -17.73
N ASP A 145 -4.35 0.15 -16.51
CA ASP A 145 -4.73 1.39 -15.86
C ASP A 145 -3.53 2.01 -15.13
N GLU A 146 -3.42 3.33 -15.21
CA GLU A 146 -2.31 4.10 -14.64
C GLU A 146 -2.62 4.68 -13.25
N TYR A 147 -3.79 4.40 -12.65
CA TYR A 147 -4.10 4.90 -11.31
C TYR A 147 -2.96 4.57 -10.32
N PHE A 148 -2.43 5.62 -9.69
CA PHE A 148 -1.30 5.60 -8.74
C PHE A 148 0.09 5.28 -9.34
N TRP A 149 0.23 5.12 -10.65
CA TRP A 149 1.49 4.75 -11.33
C TRP A 149 2.03 5.87 -12.23
N ASN A 150 2.39 7.02 -11.65
CA ASN A 150 2.89 8.21 -12.37
C ASN A 150 4.15 8.01 -13.23
N LYS A 151 4.78 6.83 -13.20
CA LYS A 151 5.99 6.47 -13.96
C LYS A 151 5.71 5.59 -15.19
N TYR A 152 4.46 5.23 -15.42
CA TYR A 152 4.02 4.36 -16.52
C TYR A 152 2.87 5.02 -17.24
N ASP A 153 2.73 4.67 -18.50
CA ASP A 153 1.78 5.25 -19.44
C ASP A 153 1.55 4.21 -20.52
N PHE A 154 0.50 3.41 -20.39
CA PHE A 154 0.22 2.34 -21.34
C PHE A 154 -0.22 2.88 -22.70
N LYS A 155 -0.70 4.13 -22.77
CA LYS A 155 -0.97 4.81 -24.05
C LYS A 155 0.29 4.90 -24.92
N SER A 156 1.47 5.00 -24.33
CA SER A 156 2.75 4.96 -25.06
C SER A 156 2.99 3.66 -25.85
N ILE A 157 2.28 2.58 -25.57
CA ILE A 157 2.46 1.29 -26.28
C ILE A 157 1.87 1.36 -27.69
N TYR A 158 0.72 2.03 -27.83
CA TYR A 158 -0.07 2.10 -29.06
C TYR A 158 -0.17 3.51 -29.67
N ASN A 159 0.35 4.54 -28.99
CA ASN A 159 0.45 5.88 -29.55
C ASN A 159 1.69 6.03 -30.45
N GLU A 160 1.48 6.10 -31.76
CA GLU A 160 2.55 6.30 -32.74
C GLU A 160 3.24 7.67 -32.63
N SER A 161 2.62 8.65 -31.98
CA SER A 161 3.20 9.98 -31.78
C SER A 161 4.20 10.05 -30.61
N GLU A 162 4.32 9.00 -29.80
CA GLU A 162 5.28 8.96 -28.70
C GLU A 162 6.69 8.74 -29.26
N ILE A 163 7.61 9.62 -28.88
CA ILE A 163 9.01 9.61 -29.36
C ILE A 163 9.99 9.16 -28.27
N ASP A 164 9.56 9.13 -27.00
CA ASP A 164 10.37 8.62 -25.90
C ASP A 164 10.46 7.09 -25.98
N THR A 165 11.45 6.62 -26.75
CA THR A 165 11.76 5.19 -26.92
C THR A 165 12.03 4.47 -25.60
N PHE A 166 12.58 5.13 -24.58
CA PHE A 166 12.81 4.51 -23.28
C PHE A 166 11.50 4.25 -22.54
N LYS A 167 10.60 5.24 -22.54
CA LYS A 167 9.25 5.11 -21.98
C LYS A 167 8.45 4.03 -22.70
N ILE A 168 8.46 4.02 -24.04
CA ILE A 168 7.81 2.98 -24.86
C ILE A 168 8.34 1.59 -24.48
N LEU A 169 9.67 1.39 -24.47
CA LEU A 169 10.28 0.10 -24.17
C LEU A 169 9.96 -0.37 -22.75
N LYS A 170 9.97 0.54 -21.78
CA LYS A 170 9.65 0.25 -20.38
C LYS A 170 8.21 -0.24 -20.23
N ASN A 171 7.24 0.47 -20.81
CA ASN A 171 5.82 0.10 -20.78
C ASN A 171 5.58 -1.22 -21.56
N LYS A 172 6.17 -1.38 -22.74
CA LYS A 172 6.08 -2.62 -23.53
C LYS A 172 6.65 -3.82 -22.78
N LYS A 173 7.80 -3.67 -22.12
CA LYS A 173 8.42 -4.76 -21.34
C LYS A 173 7.53 -5.16 -20.17
N LEU A 174 6.94 -4.19 -19.49
CA LEU A 174 6.00 -4.45 -18.39
C LEU A 174 4.78 -5.23 -18.92
N PHE A 175 4.12 -4.72 -19.95
CA PHE A 175 2.94 -5.34 -20.55
C PHE A 175 3.24 -6.75 -21.10
N TYR A 176 4.37 -6.92 -21.78
CA TYR A 176 4.84 -8.22 -22.26
C TYR A 176 5.04 -9.23 -21.12
N VAL A 177 5.63 -8.79 -20.00
CA VAL A 177 5.80 -9.66 -18.82
C VAL A 177 4.46 -10.06 -18.23
N ALA A 178 3.44 -9.19 -18.22
CA ALA A 178 2.10 -9.57 -17.78
C ALA A 178 1.45 -10.58 -18.73
N CYS A 179 1.44 -10.28 -20.04
CA CYS A 179 0.82 -11.14 -21.06
C CYS A 179 1.45 -12.54 -21.12
N SER A 180 2.78 -12.61 -21.03
CA SER A 180 3.54 -13.86 -21.13
C SER A 180 3.37 -14.81 -19.95
N ARG A 181 2.54 -14.47 -18.95
CA ARG A 181 2.16 -15.40 -17.87
C ARG A 181 0.97 -16.28 -18.25
N ALA A 182 0.14 -15.89 -19.21
CA ALA A 182 -1.05 -16.66 -19.58
C ALA A 182 -0.68 -18.01 -20.23
N ILE A 183 -1.32 -19.09 -19.77
CA ILE A 183 -1.18 -20.45 -20.34
C ILE A 183 -2.33 -20.76 -21.29
N LYS A 184 -3.59 -20.48 -20.89
CA LYS A 184 -4.80 -20.80 -21.68
C LYS A 184 -5.48 -19.56 -22.21
N ASN A 185 -5.88 -18.64 -21.33
CA ASN A 185 -6.67 -17.47 -21.70
C ASN A 185 -5.99 -16.18 -21.26
N LEU A 186 -6.04 -15.16 -22.11
CA LEU A 186 -5.57 -13.81 -21.83
C LEU A 186 -6.67 -12.81 -22.21
N ILE A 187 -7.07 -11.97 -21.25
CA ILE A 187 -7.97 -10.85 -21.49
C ILE A 187 -7.24 -9.57 -21.08
N CYS A 188 -7.25 -8.56 -21.94
CA CYS A 188 -6.69 -7.24 -21.66
C CYS A 188 -7.81 -6.20 -21.68
N ILE A 189 -8.01 -5.50 -20.56
CA ILE A 189 -8.97 -4.41 -20.40
C ILE A 189 -8.19 -3.10 -20.39
N ARG A 190 -8.57 -2.16 -21.26
CA ARG A 190 -8.13 -0.77 -21.22
C ARG A 190 -9.32 0.12 -20.95
N LEU A 191 -9.26 0.91 -19.88
CA LEU A 191 -10.19 2.01 -19.69
C LEU A 191 -9.68 3.17 -20.55
N VAL A 192 -10.50 3.58 -21.52
CA VAL A 192 -10.16 4.64 -22.46
C VAL A 192 -10.69 5.97 -21.93
N SER A 193 -9.85 7.00 -21.98
CA SER A 193 -10.15 8.30 -21.36
C SER A 193 -11.02 9.19 -22.25
N ASP A 194 -10.85 9.09 -23.57
CA ASP A 194 -11.50 9.93 -24.58
C ASP A 194 -11.59 9.24 -25.96
N GLU A 195 -12.43 9.77 -26.86
CA GLU A 195 -12.63 9.24 -28.21
C GLU A 195 -11.34 9.23 -29.07
N ALA A 196 -10.40 10.15 -28.80
CA ALA A 196 -9.15 10.23 -29.54
C ALA A 196 -8.21 9.07 -29.18
N GLU A 197 -8.15 8.71 -27.90
CA GLU A 197 -7.46 7.52 -27.43
C GLU A 197 -8.11 6.24 -27.97
N GLU A 198 -9.45 6.16 -28.00
CA GLU A 198 -10.18 5.02 -28.57
C GLU A 198 -9.81 4.82 -30.05
N THR A 199 -9.84 5.89 -30.83
CA THR A 199 -9.46 5.86 -32.26
C THR A 199 -8.03 5.37 -32.44
N THR A 200 -7.10 5.84 -31.60
CA THR A 200 -5.69 5.43 -31.64
C THR A 200 -5.54 3.94 -31.32
N LEU A 201 -6.24 3.48 -30.28
CA LEU A 201 -6.21 2.09 -29.84
C LEU A 201 -6.81 1.16 -30.91
N LEU A 202 -7.94 1.51 -31.50
CA LEU A 202 -8.57 0.74 -32.58
C LEU A 202 -7.68 0.70 -33.83
N SER A 203 -7.02 1.81 -34.17
CA SER A 203 -6.05 1.86 -35.28
C SER A 203 -4.87 0.90 -35.05
N PHE A 204 -4.40 0.78 -33.80
CA PHE A 204 -3.33 -0.15 -33.45
C PHE A 204 -3.74 -1.62 -33.66
N PHE A 205 -5.02 -1.94 -33.47
CA PHE A 205 -5.58 -3.29 -33.67
C PHE A 205 -6.37 -3.45 -34.98
N LYS A 206 -6.11 -2.60 -35.99
CA LYS A 206 -6.83 -2.60 -37.28
C LYS A 206 -6.83 -3.95 -38.03
N ASP A 207 -5.84 -4.80 -37.77
CA ASP A 207 -5.66 -6.10 -38.42
C ASP A 207 -6.35 -7.25 -37.65
N PHE A 208 -7.14 -6.93 -36.62
CA PHE A 208 -7.86 -7.89 -35.78
C PHE A 208 -9.38 -7.73 -35.93
N ASP A 209 -10.12 -8.79 -35.63
CA ASP A 209 -11.58 -8.75 -35.57
C ASP A 209 -12.03 -7.88 -34.38
N ILE A 210 -12.86 -6.88 -34.67
CA ILE A 210 -13.40 -5.95 -33.66
C ILE A 210 -14.88 -6.25 -33.49
N GLU A 211 -15.22 -6.83 -32.35
CA GLU A 211 -16.62 -7.03 -31.94
C GLU A 211 -17.05 -5.91 -30.99
N LYS A 212 -18.13 -5.20 -31.34
CA LYS A 212 -18.79 -4.27 -30.43
C LYS A 212 -19.81 -5.04 -29.60
N ILE A 213 -19.61 -5.02 -28.29
CA ILE A 213 -20.53 -5.63 -27.33
C ILE A 213 -21.36 -4.48 -26.73
N ASP A 214 -22.65 -4.45 -27.05
CA ASP A 214 -23.60 -3.58 -26.36
C ASP A 214 -23.86 -4.18 -24.97
N LEU A 215 -23.51 -3.43 -23.92
CA LEU A 215 -23.74 -3.79 -22.51
C LEU A 215 -25.10 -3.31 -22.01
#